data_AF-A0A7J3K9C7-F1
#
_entry.id   AF-A0A7J3K9C7-F1
#
_cell.length_a   1.000
_cell.length_b   1.000
_cell.length_c   1.000
_cell.angle_alpha   90.00
_cell.angle_beta   90.00
_cell.angle_gamma   90.00
#
_symmetry.space_group_name_H-M   'P 1'
#
loop_
_entity.id
_entity.type
_entity.pdbx_description
1 polymer ?
#
loop_
_entity_poly.entity_id
_entity_poly.type
_entity_poly.pdbx_seq_one_letter_code
_entity_poly.pdbx_strand_id
1 'polypeptide(L)'
;MRAIEEKFRDLGKRGEGALIGYITCGDPTLNHTLKMADALIDGGVDMLELGIPFSDPIADGPIIQRATMRALKAGVRPLAVLETAKKVSAAHPNTPIIILTYYNVVFRMGLENFFNLARENCVSGIVVPDLPVEEASEYKAVADKYDVDTIFLAAPSTSNERLRKIMEFSSGFIYLVSVFGVTGPRERLRKESVDFVRRVSSISNGRIPIAVGFGISKPSHVRSVIANGADGAIVGSKIIKIME
;
A
#
# COMPACT_ATOMS: atom_id res chain seq x y z
N MET A 1 -6.30 -18.38 -5.23
CA MET A 1 -5.99 -17.00 -5.68
C MET A 1 -6.16 -16.11 -4.48
N ARG A 2 -5.22 -15.20 -4.21
CA ARG A 2 -5.31 -14.29 -3.05
C ARG A 2 -6.23 -13.11 -3.37
N ALA A 3 -6.76 -12.46 -2.33
CA ALA A 3 -7.83 -11.46 -2.46
C ALA A 3 -7.43 -10.24 -3.31
N ILE A 4 -6.16 -9.81 -3.24
CA ILE A 4 -5.65 -8.67 -4.02
C ILE A 4 -5.60 -9.01 -5.51
N GLU A 5 -5.03 -10.17 -5.86
CA GLU A 5 -4.96 -10.65 -7.25
C GLU A 5 -6.36 -10.79 -7.86
N GLU A 6 -7.31 -11.35 -7.10
CA GLU A 6 -8.70 -11.46 -7.52
C GLU A 6 -9.33 -10.10 -7.80
N LYS A 7 -9.11 -9.12 -6.90
CA LYS A 7 -9.62 -7.75 -7.08
C LYS A 7 -9.10 -7.09 -8.35
N PHE A 8 -7.79 -7.14 -8.61
CA PHE A 8 -7.21 -6.61 -9.84
C PHE A 8 -7.76 -7.30 -11.09
N ARG A 9 -7.91 -8.62 -11.05
CA ARG A 9 -8.47 -9.39 -12.16
C ARG A 9 -9.92 -8.98 -12.47
N ASP A 10 -10.75 -8.78 -11.45
CA ASP A 10 -12.15 -8.40 -11.63
C ASP A 10 -12.33 -6.96 -12.12
N LEU A 11 -11.44 -6.05 -11.70
CA LEU A 11 -11.35 -4.70 -12.28
C LEU A 11 -10.88 -4.74 -13.74
N GLY A 12 -9.87 -5.55 -14.04
CA GLY A 12 -9.36 -5.73 -15.40
C GLY A 12 -10.42 -6.24 -16.38
N LYS A 13 -11.29 -7.18 -15.97
CA LYS A 13 -12.44 -7.64 -16.77
C LYS A 13 -13.42 -6.51 -17.13
N ARG A 14 -13.49 -5.47 -16.31
CA ARG A 14 -14.34 -4.28 -16.52
C ARG A 14 -13.61 -3.14 -17.22
N GLY A 15 -12.32 -3.28 -17.51
CA GLY A 15 -11.49 -2.21 -18.05
C GLY A 15 -11.26 -1.08 -17.05
N GLU A 16 -11.34 -1.37 -15.76
CA GLU A 16 -11.16 -0.42 -14.66
C GLU A 16 -9.77 -0.60 -14.02
N GLY A 17 -9.21 0.51 -13.51
CA GLY A 17 -8.01 0.48 -12.66
C GLY A 17 -8.39 0.62 -11.19
N ALA A 18 -7.63 -0.02 -10.30
CA ALA A 18 -7.89 0.00 -8.86
C ALA A 18 -7.61 1.37 -8.24
N LEU A 19 -8.47 1.79 -7.32
CA LEU A 19 -8.21 2.90 -6.40
C LEU A 19 -7.94 2.36 -4.99
N ILE A 20 -6.75 2.64 -4.47
CA ILE A 20 -6.33 2.19 -3.13
C ILE A 20 -6.22 3.42 -2.22
N GLY A 21 -6.99 3.43 -1.13
CA GLY A 21 -6.96 4.50 -0.14
C GLY A 21 -6.00 4.19 1.01
N TYR A 22 -5.10 5.11 1.35
CA TYR A 22 -4.24 5.00 2.53
C TYR A 22 -4.69 5.93 3.65
N ILE A 23 -4.75 5.38 4.86
CA ILE A 23 -4.91 6.13 6.11
C ILE A 23 -3.94 5.61 7.19
N THR A 24 -3.46 6.51 8.04
CA THR A 24 -2.71 6.10 9.24
C THR A 24 -3.69 5.56 10.28
N CYS A 25 -3.52 4.30 10.68
CA CYS A 25 -4.41 3.69 11.64
C CYS A 25 -4.25 4.35 13.02
N GLY A 26 -5.39 4.69 13.62
CA GLY A 26 -5.45 5.38 14.89
C GLY A 26 -5.24 6.88 14.81
N ASP A 27 -5.27 7.49 13.62
CA ASP A 27 -5.29 8.95 13.46
C ASP A 27 -6.73 9.47 13.29
N PRO A 28 -7.27 10.32 14.19
CA PRO A 28 -6.73 10.65 15.52
C PRO A 28 -6.99 9.58 16.59
N THR A 29 -7.88 8.61 16.32
CA THR A 29 -8.15 7.45 17.21
C THR A 29 -8.60 6.23 16.38
N LEU A 30 -8.55 5.03 16.95
CA LEU A 30 -9.02 3.81 16.27
C LEU A 30 -10.50 3.87 15.83
N ASN A 31 -11.37 4.47 16.65
CA ASN A 31 -12.79 4.65 16.29
C ASN A 31 -12.98 5.58 15.09
N HIS A 32 -12.12 6.59 14.97
CA HIS A 32 -12.12 7.47 13.80
C HIS A 32 -11.62 6.72 12.56
N THR A 33 -10.58 5.89 12.68
CA THR A 33 -10.13 5.03 11.58
C THR A 33 -11.23 4.13 11.03
N LEU A 34 -12.06 3.53 11.89
CA LEU A 34 -13.19 2.71 11.43
C LEU A 34 -14.19 3.54 10.59
N LYS A 35 -14.61 4.70 11.09
CA LYS A 35 -15.51 5.61 10.35
C LYS A 35 -14.90 6.08 9.03
N MET A 36 -13.59 6.33 9.01
CA MET A 36 -12.87 6.72 7.80
C MET A 36 -12.79 5.57 6.80
N ALA A 37 -12.53 4.34 7.28
CA ALA A 37 -12.54 3.15 6.44
C ALA A 37 -13.90 2.95 5.78
N ASP A 38 -15.00 3.05 6.55
CA ASP A 38 -16.36 3.00 6.02
C ASP A 38 -16.57 4.04 4.93
N ALA A 39 -16.25 5.31 5.22
CA ALA A 39 -16.44 6.41 4.26
C ALA A 39 -15.60 6.25 2.98
N LEU A 40 -14.38 5.70 3.08
CA LEU A 40 -13.54 5.45 1.91
C LEU A 40 -14.07 4.30 1.05
N ILE A 41 -14.50 3.22 1.69
CA ILE A 41 -15.02 2.03 1.00
C ILE A 41 -16.36 2.35 0.35
N ASP A 42 -17.28 3.01 1.06
CA ASP A 42 -18.55 3.51 0.50
C ASP A 42 -18.30 4.56 -0.61
N GLY A 43 -17.20 5.31 -0.49
CA GLY A 43 -16.72 6.24 -1.51
C GLY A 43 -16.09 5.59 -2.74
N GLY A 44 -15.91 4.25 -2.74
CA GLY A 44 -15.48 3.48 -3.89
C GLY A 44 -13.99 3.17 -3.98
N VAL A 45 -13.24 3.13 -2.87
CA VAL A 45 -11.90 2.51 -2.90
C VAL A 45 -12.05 0.99 -3.06
N ASP A 46 -11.24 0.41 -3.94
CA ASP A 46 -11.25 -1.04 -4.22
C ASP A 46 -10.49 -1.85 -3.16
N MET A 47 -9.53 -1.21 -2.50
CA MET A 47 -8.70 -1.75 -1.42
C MET A 47 -8.36 -0.63 -0.43
N LEU A 48 -8.13 -1.02 0.82
CA LEU A 48 -7.75 -0.10 1.89
C LEU A 48 -6.36 -0.44 2.42
N GLU A 49 -5.48 0.56 2.49
CA GLU A 49 -4.15 0.48 3.09
C GLU A 49 -4.15 1.17 4.46
N LEU A 50 -3.78 0.43 5.50
CA LEU A 50 -3.69 0.92 6.87
C LEU A 50 -2.22 1.01 7.28
N GLY A 51 -1.77 2.22 7.62
CA GLY A 51 -0.44 2.44 8.17
C GLY A 51 -0.36 2.08 9.65
N ILE A 52 0.60 1.23 10.03
CA ILE A 52 1.01 1.08 11.43
C ILE A 52 1.87 2.29 11.83
N PRO A 53 1.48 3.08 12.84
CA PRO A 53 2.26 4.23 13.25
C PRO A 53 3.61 3.79 13.82
N PHE A 54 4.69 4.35 13.28
CA PHE A 54 6.08 4.03 13.64
C PHE A 54 6.86 5.28 14.05
N SER A 55 7.81 5.15 14.98
CA SER A 55 8.57 6.29 15.52
C SER A 55 9.52 6.92 14.50
N ASP A 56 10.05 6.12 13.57
CA ASP A 56 11.10 6.52 12.63
C ASP A 56 10.67 6.27 11.17
N PRO A 57 9.59 6.91 10.68
CA PRO A 57 9.02 6.60 9.38
C PRO A 57 9.80 7.24 8.23
N ILE A 58 10.93 6.62 7.85
CA ILE A 58 11.90 7.17 6.88
C ILE A 58 11.34 7.37 5.46
N ALA A 59 10.26 6.66 5.11
CA ALA A 59 9.66 6.72 3.78
C ALA A 59 8.48 7.71 3.69
N ASP A 60 8.00 8.21 4.84
CA ASP A 60 6.78 9.00 4.91
C ASP A 60 7.04 10.50 4.74
N GLY A 61 6.15 11.16 3.99
CA GLY A 61 6.14 12.63 3.88
C GLY A 61 5.57 13.32 5.13
N PRO A 62 5.73 14.65 5.26
CA PRO A 62 5.39 15.40 6.47
C PRO A 62 3.90 15.32 6.87
N ILE A 63 2.99 15.08 5.93
CA ILE A 63 1.56 14.89 6.23
C ILE A 63 1.35 13.56 6.97
N ILE A 64 1.92 12.47 6.46
CA ILE A 64 1.82 11.14 7.08
C ILE A 64 2.58 11.12 8.41
N GLN A 65 3.75 11.77 8.50
CA GLN A 65 4.48 11.89 9.76
C GLN A 65 3.64 12.57 10.87
N ARG A 66 2.85 13.61 10.54
CA ARG A 66 1.94 14.23 11.51
C ARG A 66 0.81 13.30 11.95
N ALA A 67 0.20 12.58 11.01
CA ALA A 67 -0.80 11.57 11.29
C ALA A 67 -0.26 10.46 12.22
N THR A 68 0.93 9.95 11.90
CA THR A 68 1.66 8.98 12.70
C THR A 68 1.92 9.50 14.11
N MET A 69 2.37 10.75 14.27
CA MET A 69 2.55 11.35 15.60
C MET A 69 1.25 11.44 16.41
N ARG A 70 0.11 11.77 15.78
CA ARG A 70 -1.19 11.80 16.46
C ARG A 70 -1.60 10.40 16.92
N ALA A 71 -1.47 9.40 16.05
CA ALA A 71 -1.75 8.00 16.37
C ALA A 71 -0.84 7.45 17.48
N LEU A 72 0.46 7.76 17.46
CA LEU A 72 1.40 7.37 18.52
C LEU A 72 1.03 8.02 19.87
N LYS A 73 0.66 9.31 19.87
CA LYS A 73 0.20 10.01 21.08
C LYS A 73 -1.11 9.43 21.62
N ALA A 74 -1.97 8.90 20.76
CA ALA A 74 -3.18 8.17 21.14
C ALA A 74 -2.90 6.75 21.67
N GLY A 75 -1.62 6.34 21.76
CA GLY A 75 -1.22 5.05 22.35
C GLY A 75 -1.40 3.86 21.41
N VAL A 76 -1.57 4.08 20.10
CA VAL A 76 -1.80 3.02 19.12
C VAL A 76 -0.59 2.08 19.06
N ARG A 77 -0.87 0.77 18.95
CA ARG A 77 0.12 -0.31 18.89
C ARG A 77 -0.15 -1.21 17.69
N PRO A 78 0.87 -1.92 17.15
CA PRO A 78 0.72 -2.77 15.98
C PRO A 78 -0.45 -3.77 16.06
N LEU A 79 -0.62 -4.44 17.20
CA LEU A 79 -1.73 -5.40 17.40
C LEU A 79 -3.11 -4.72 17.24
N ALA A 80 -3.28 -3.51 17.77
CA ALA A 80 -4.54 -2.77 17.62
C ALA A 80 -4.84 -2.38 16.16
N VAL A 81 -3.79 -2.20 15.34
CA VAL A 81 -3.96 -1.96 13.90
C VAL A 81 -4.40 -3.23 13.18
N LEU A 82 -3.80 -4.38 13.51
CA LEU A 82 -4.25 -5.68 12.98
C LEU A 82 -5.71 -5.96 13.39
N GLU A 83 -6.06 -5.78 14.66
CA GLU A 83 -7.46 -5.92 15.12
C GLU A 83 -8.42 -4.95 14.42
N THR A 84 -7.94 -3.77 14.04
CA THR A 84 -8.73 -2.81 13.25
C THR A 84 -8.96 -3.34 11.83
N ALA A 85 -7.95 -3.96 11.20
CA ALA A 85 -8.12 -4.62 9.91
C ALA A 85 -9.22 -5.69 9.95
N LYS A 86 -9.28 -6.49 11.03
CA LYS A 86 -10.35 -7.48 11.24
C LYS A 86 -11.73 -6.85 11.32
N LYS A 87 -11.87 -5.74 12.05
CA LYS A 87 -13.14 -5.01 12.17
C LYS A 87 -13.59 -4.44 10.82
N VAL A 88 -12.68 -3.85 10.05
CA VAL A 88 -12.98 -3.34 8.71
C VAL A 88 -13.37 -4.48 7.77
N SER A 89 -12.61 -5.58 7.77
CA SER A 89 -12.90 -6.74 6.93
C SER A 89 -14.26 -7.39 7.29
N ALA A 90 -14.64 -7.41 8.56
CA ALA A 90 -15.96 -7.91 8.98
C ALA A 90 -17.11 -7.04 8.47
N ALA A 91 -16.93 -5.72 8.41
CA ALA A 91 -17.92 -4.79 7.84
C ALA A 91 -17.90 -4.78 6.31
N HIS A 92 -16.73 -5.00 5.69
CA HIS A 92 -16.49 -4.89 4.25
C HIS A 92 -15.75 -6.13 3.72
N PRO A 93 -16.41 -7.30 3.64
CA PRO A 93 -15.75 -8.58 3.35
C PRO A 93 -15.13 -8.66 1.94
N ASN A 94 -15.55 -7.80 1.03
CA ASN A 94 -15.06 -7.76 -0.35
C ASN A 94 -13.91 -6.77 -0.56
N THR A 95 -13.44 -6.09 0.47
CA THR A 95 -12.38 -5.08 0.38
C THR A 95 -11.08 -5.64 0.97
N PRO A 96 -10.07 -5.95 0.15
CA PRO A 96 -8.75 -6.36 0.63
C PRO A 96 -8.14 -5.27 1.52
N ILE A 97 -7.59 -5.68 2.67
CA ILE A 97 -6.91 -4.80 3.62
C ILE A 97 -5.41 -5.03 3.54
N ILE A 98 -4.67 -3.96 3.26
CA ILE A 98 -3.22 -3.94 3.15
C ILE A 98 -2.64 -3.23 4.37
N ILE A 99 -1.57 -3.76 4.93
CA ILE A 99 -0.82 -3.10 6.01
C ILE A 99 0.44 -2.46 5.43
N LEU A 100 0.65 -1.18 5.73
CA LEU A 100 1.94 -0.53 5.53
C LEU A 100 2.64 -0.39 6.88
N THR A 101 3.85 -0.91 7.00
CA THR A 101 4.65 -0.87 8.23
C THR A 101 6.14 -0.85 7.91
N TYR A 102 6.98 -0.72 8.93
CA TYR A 102 8.43 -0.82 8.83
C TYR A 102 8.93 -2.15 9.39
N TYR A 103 10.07 -2.64 8.87
CA TYR A 103 10.57 -3.99 9.13
C TYR A 103 10.83 -4.22 10.62
N ASN A 104 11.33 -3.21 11.34
CA ASN A 104 11.57 -3.30 12.78
C ASN A 104 10.30 -3.72 13.57
N VAL A 105 9.10 -3.29 13.15
CA VAL A 105 7.84 -3.69 13.80
C VAL A 105 7.60 -5.18 13.63
N VAL A 106 7.78 -5.68 12.40
CA VAL A 106 7.63 -7.10 12.06
C VAL A 106 8.65 -7.94 12.82
N PHE A 107 9.93 -7.53 12.75
CA PHE A 107 11.05 -8.21 13.39
C PHE A 107 10.86 -8.32 14.91
N ARG A 108 10.46 -7.24 15.59
CA ARG A 108 10.26 -7.23 17.04
C ARG A 108 9.08 -8.10 17.49
N MET A 109 8.04 -8.23 16.66
CA MET A 109 6.93 -9.13 16.93
C MET A 109 7.28 -10.60 16.65
N GLY A 110 8.36 -10.85 15.90
CA GLY A 110 8.72 -12.15 15.34
C GLY A 110 7.93 -12.44 14.06
N LEU A 111 8.62 -12.85 12.98
CA LEU A 111 8.01 -13.06 11.66
C LEU A 111 6.80 -14.00 11.70
N GLU A 112 6.97 -15.20 12.27
CA GLU A 112 5.92 -16.22 12.40
C GLU A 112 4.69 -15.68 13.15
N ASN A 113 4.91 -15.04 14.30
CA ASN A 113 3.85 -14.47 15.11
C ASN A 113 3.15 -13.30 14.41
N PHE A 114 3.90 -12.41 13.75
CA PHE A 114 3.33 -11.29 13.03
C PHE A 114 2.43 -11.74 11.88
N PHE A 115 2.87 -12.71 11.07
CA PHE A 115 2.07 -13.21 9.95
C PHE A 115 0.90 -14.08 10.40
N ASN A 116 1.03 -14.85 11.49
CA ASN A 116 -0.12 -15.52 12.11
C ASN A 116 -1.19 -14.51 12.52
N LEU A 117 -0.79 -13.45 13.26
CA LEU A 117 -1.71 -12.39 13.67
C LEU A 117 -2.30 -11.63 12.48
N ALA A 118 -1.51 -11.35 11.44
CA ALA A 118 -1.99 -10.71 10.23
C ALA A 118 -3.09 -11.55 9.56
N ARG A 119 -2.86 -12.87 9.44
CA ARG A 119 -3.83 -13.81 8.85
C ARG A 119 -5.10 -13.96 9.68
N GLU A 120 -4.98 -14.07 11.00
CA GLU A 120 -6.10 -14.13 11.95
C GLU A 120 -6.97 -12.86 11.95
N ASN A 121 -6.37 -11.75 11.52
CA ASN A 121 -7.00 -10.44 11.42
C ASN A 121 -7.31 -10.01 9.98
N CYS A 122 -7.38 -10.97 9.06
CA CYS A 122 -7.86 -10.75 7.68
C CYS A 122 -7.02 -9.75 6.86
N VAL A 123 -5.72 -9.59 7.19
CA VAL A 123 -4.78 -8.83 6.36
C VAL A 123 -4.51 -9.60 5.07
N SER A 124 -4.69 -8.92 3.94
CA SER A 124 -4.50 -9.49 2.61
C SER A 124 -3.07 -9.33 2.09
N GLY A 125 -2.39 -8.24 2.45
CA GLY A 125 -1.02 -7.99 2.01
C GLY A 125 -0.30 -6.98 2.89
N ILE A 126 1.03 -6.97 2.79
CA ILE A 126 1.91 -6.15 3.62
C ILE A 126 2.97 -5.47 2.75
N VAL A 127 3.11 -4.17 2.96
CA VAL A 127 4.13 -3.30 2.38
C VAL A 127 5.13 -2.97 3.48
N VAL A 128 6.41 -3.26 3.22
CA VAL A 128 7.53 -2.93 4.13
C VAL A 128 8.57 -2.10 3.36
N PRO A 129 8.49 -0.76 3.40
CA PRO A 129 9.31 0.11 2.55
C PRO A 129 10.82 -0.02 2.77
N ASP A 130 11.24 -0.43 3.97
CA ASP A 130 12.63 -0.55 4.41
C ASP A 130 13.18 -2.00 4.31
N LEU A 131 12.40 -2.95 3.78
CA LEU A 131 12.88 -4.32 3.52
C LEU A 131 13.23 -4.47 2.02
N PRO A 132 14.54 -4.48 1.65
CA PRO A 132 14.95 -4.71 0.28
C PRO A 132 14.71 -6.17 -0.14
N VAL A 133 14.41 -6.40 -1.42
CA VAL A 133 14.18 -7.76 -1.97
C VAL A 133 15.39 -8.68 -1.75
N GLU A 134 16.58 -8.12 -1.65
CA GLU A 134 17.82 -8.84 -1.37
C GLU A 134 17.86 -9.52 0.00
N GLU A 135 17.13 -9.00 0.99
CA GLU A 135 17.11 -9.49 2.38
C GLU A 135 15.79 -10.19 2.75
N ALA A 136 14.87 -10.32 1.79
CA ALA A 136 13.49 -10.67 2.09
C ALA A 136 13.16 -12.17 2.02
N SER A 137 14.13 -13.06 1.80
CA SER A 137 13.87 -14.49 1.59
C SER A 137 13.12 -15.15 2.76
N GLU A 138 13.55 -14.91 4.00
CA GLU A 138 12.89 -15.44 5.19
C GLU A 138 11.49 -14.83 5.37
N TYR A 139 11.39 -13.51 5.23
CA TYR A 139 10.11 -12.79 5.27
C TYR A 139 9.11 -13.33 4.26
N LYS A 140 9.52 -13.52 3.01
CA LYS A 140 8.66 -14.00 1.93
C LYS A 140 8.19 -15.43 2.18
N ALA A 141 9.09 -16.31 2.64
CA ALA A 141 8.75 -17.69 2.95
C ALA A 141 7.68 -17.79 4.05
N VAL A 142 7.82 -16.97 5.11
CA VAL A 142 6.81 -16.91 6.19
C VAL A 142 5.51 -16.27 5.68
N ALA A 143 5.58 -15.16 4.94
CA ALA A 143 4.40 -14.52 4.35
C ALA A 143 3.56 -15.51 3.51
N ASP A 144 4.24 -16.32 2.69
CA ASP A 144 3.60 -17.31 1.84
C ASP A 144 2.93 -18.44 2.63
N LYS A 145 3.57 -18.91 3.69
CA LYS A 145 3.00 -19.91 4.60
C LYS A 145 1.65 -19.47 5.19
N TYR A 146 1.46 -18.18 5.39
CA TYR A 146 0.22 -17.61 5.94
C TYR A 146 -0.72 -17.02 4.88
N ASP A 147 -0.46 -17.20 3.58
CA ASP A 147 -1.25 -16.65 2.48
C ASP A 147 -1.40 -15.12 2.51
N VAL A 148 -0.38 -14.40 3.00
CA VAL A 148 -0.36 -12.95 3.03
C VAL A 148 0.55 -12.42 1.92
N ASP A 149 0.04 -11.50 1.10
CA ASP A 149 0.81 -10.93 0.00
C ASP A 149 1.99 -10.08 0.48
N THR A 150 3.16 -10.31 -0.09
CA THR A 150 4.34 -9.45 0.03
C THR A 150 4.37 -8.46 -1.13
N ILE A 151 4.20 -7.17 -0.83
CA ILE A 151 4.16 -6.09 -1.81
C ILE A 151 5.47 -5.29 -1.74
N PHE A 152 6.33 -5.42 -2.75
CA PHE A 152 7.58 -4.66 -2.83
C PHE A 152 7.41 -3.33 -3.54
N LEU A 153 8.31 -2.41 -3.19
CA LEU A 153 8.40 -1.09 -3.81
C LEU A 153 9.42 -1.10 -4.95
N ALA A 154 9.11 -0.36 -6.01
CA ALA A 154 10.07 0.01 -7.04
C ALA A 154 10.07 1.53 -7.27
N ALA A 155 11.25 2.11 -7.39
CA ALA A 155 11.47 3.53 -7.69
C ALA A 155 12.06 3.73 -9.10
N PRO A 156 12.02 4.94 -9.68
CA PRO A 156 12.59 5.22 -11.01
C PRO A 156 14.06 4.83 -11.14
N SER A 157 14.84 4.90 -10.06
CA SER A 157 16.24 4.50 -9.99
C SER A 157 16.48 2.97 -10.00
N THR A 158 15.43 2.16 -9.89
CA THR A 158 15.55 0.69 -9.86
C THR A 158 16.00 0.18 -11.22
N SER A 159 17.08 -0.61 -11.25
CA SER A 159 17.59 -1.23 -12.48
C SER A 159 16.62 -2.29 -13.02
N ASN A 160 16.73 -2.63 -14.31
CA ASN A 160 15.87 -3.68 -14.90
C ASN A 160 16.13 -5.06 -14.31
N GLU A 161 17.37 -5.36 -13.91
CA GLU A 161 17.71 -6.59 -13.21
C GLU A 161 17.01 -6.67 -11.85
N ARG A 162 17.14 -5.61 -11.04
CA ARG A 162 16.48 -5.53 -9.75
C ARG A 162 14.96 -5.54 -9.87
N LEU A 163 14.39 -4.87 -10.89
CA LEU A 163 12.96 -4.94 -11.16
C LEU A 163 12.49 -6.38 -11.35
N ARG A 164 13.19 -7.20 -12.15
CA ARG A 164 12.81 -8.61 -12.36
C ARG A 164 12.80 -9.41 -11.07
N LYS A 165 13.84 -9.24 -10.23
CA LYS A 165 13.90 -9.87 -8.91
C LYS A 165 12.74 -9.43 -8.01
N ILE A 166 12.41 -8.14 -8.03
CA ILE A 166 11.23 -7.60 -7.33
C ILE A 166 9.95 -8.29 -7.81
N MET A 167 9.74 -8.44 -9.12
CA MET A 167 8.53 -9.07 -9.66
C MET A 167 8.40 -10.54 -9.22
N GLU A 168 9.51 -11.28 -9.20
CA GLU A 168 9.55 -12.69 -8.79
C GLU A 168 9.22 -12.87 -7.30
N PHE A 169 9.71 -11.97 -6.45
CA PHE A 169 9.47 -12.02 -5.00
C PHE A 169 8.18 -11.31 -4.57
N SER A 170 7.52 -10.55 -5.45
CA SER A 170 6.28 -9.85 -5.13
C SER A 170 5.06 -10.75 -5.31
N SER A 171 4.01 -10.44 -4.57
CA SER A 171 2.68 -11.02 -4.70
C SER A 171 1.64 -9.92 -4.43
N GLY A 172 0.41 -10.08 -4.91
CA GLY A 172 -0.59 -9.00 -4.92
C GLY A 172 -0.33 -7.97 -6.02
N PHE A 173 0.64 -7.07 -5.83
CA PHE A 173 1.07 -6.09 -6.83
C PHE A 173 2.48 -5.53 -6.54
N ILE A 174 3.04 -4.76 -7.47
CA ILE A 174 4.26 -3.96 -7.24
C ILE A 174 3.87 -2.51 -6.97
N TYR A 175 4.35 -1.97 -5.84
CA TYR A 175 4.12 -0.59 -5.46
C TYR A 175 5.14 0.32 -6.15
N LEU A 176 4.69 1.15 -7.10
CA LEU A 176 5.57 2.14 -7.74
C LEU A 176 5.60 3.44 -6.95
N VAL A 177 6.79 3.80 -6.48
CA VAL A 177 7.05 5.08 -5.83
C VAL A 177 7.16 6.15 -6.91
N SER A 178 6.15 7.00 -7.06
CA SER A 178 6.25 8.14 -7.96
C SER A 178 6.85 9.35 -7.25
N VAL A 179 7.91 9.89 -7.84
CA VAL A 179 8.43 11.23 -7.50
C VAL A 179 7.58 12.29 -8.20
N PHE A 180 6.34 12.45 -7.78
CA PHE A 180 5.75 13.80 -7.81
C PHE A 180 6.59 14.60 -6.82
N GLY A 181 7.61 15.31 -7.33
CA GLY A 181 8.61 15.94 -6.47
C GLY A 181 7.98 16.66 -5.28
N VAL A 182 8.60 16.50 -4.11
CA VAL A 182 8.23 17.09 -2.80
C VAL A 182 8.21 18.63 -2.78
N THR A 183 8.12 19.28 -3.94
CA THR A 183 8.19 20.73 -4.14
C THR A 183 7.06 21.23 -5.05
N GLY A 184 5.99 21.72 -4.40
CA GLY A 184 5.00 22.63 -4.99
C GLY A 184 3.76 21.98 -5.63
N PRO A 185 2.69 22.76 -5.84
CA PRO A 185 1.46 22.31 -6.50
C PRO A 185 1.71 22.16 -8.01
N ARG A 186 2.31 21.05 -8.44
CA ARG A 186 2.47 20.76 -9.88
C ARG A 186 1.24 20.02 -10.39
N GLU A 187 0.66 20.52 -11.48
CA GLU A 187 -0.57 19.99 -12.08
C GLU A 187 -0.38 18.75 -12.96
N ARG A 188 0.87 18.40 -13.31
CA ARG A 188 1.19 17.33 -14.27
C ARG A 188 2.19 16.35 -13.69
N LEU A 189 2.04 15.08 -14.07
CA LEU A 189 3.04 14.04 -13.87
C LEU A 189 4.36 14.44 -14.53
N ARG A 190 5.47 14.17 -13.83
CA ARG A 190 6.80 14.30 -14.41
C ARG A 190 6.98 13.26 -15.52
N LYS A 191 7.65 13.64 -16.61
CA LYS A 191 7.92 12.72 -17.73
C LYS A 191 8.63 11.45 -17.23
N GLU A 192 9.57 11.60 -16.30
CA GLU A 192 10.29 10.47 -15.70
C GLU A 192 9.37 9.49 -14.97
N SER A 193 8.26 9.96 -14.37
CA SER A 193 7.27 9.07 -13.72
C SER A 193 6.45 8.31 -14.75
N VAL A 194 6.04 8.96 -15.84
CA VAL A 194 5.32 8.30 -16.93
C VAL A 194 6.19 7.25 -17.61
N ASP A 195 7.43 7.59 -17.92
CA ASP A 195 8.40 6.68 -18.53
C ASP A 195 8.70 5.50 -17.59
N PHE A 196 8.74 5.75 -16.27
CA PHE A 196 8.90 4.69 -15.28
C PHE A 196 7.71 3.72 -15.26
N VAL A 197 6.46 4.22 -15.22
CA VAL A 197 5.26 3.36 -15.27
C VAL A 197 5.26 2.50 -16.52
N ARG A 198 5.50 3.11 -17.69
CA ARG A 198 5.56 2.39 -18.98
C ARG A 198 6.66 1.33 -18.98
N ARG A 199 7.85 1.66 -18.45
CA ARG A 199 8.97 0.72 -18.33
C ARG A 199 8.60 -0.49 -17.48
N VAL A 200 8.03 -0.27 -16.30
CA VAL A 200 7.68 -1.38 -15.40
C VAL A 200 6.52 -2.19 -15.96
N SER A 201 5.50 -1.54 -16.53
CA SER A 201 4.38 -2.21 -17.20
C SER A 201 4.88 -3.12 -18.33
N SER A 202 5.79 -2.62 -19.17
CA SER A 202 6.41 -3.41 -20.24
C SER A 202 7.22 -4.60 -19.72
N ILE A 203 7.97 -4.45 -18.63
CA ILE A 203 8.76 -5.54 -18.04
C ILE A 203 7.86 -6.57 -17.34
N SER A 204 6.80 -6.11 -16.65
CA SER A 204 5.83 -6.99 -15.98
C SER A 204 5.05 -7.81 -16.99
N ASN A 205 4.67 -7.20 -18.12
CA ASN A 205 3.93 -7.85 -19.19
C ASN A 205 2.67 -8.58 -18.68
N GLY A 206 1.96 -7.96 -17.73
CA GLY A 206 0.74 -8.49 -17.12
C GLY A 206 0.94 -9.66 -16.15
N ARG A 207 2.17 -10.03 -15.78
CA ARG A 207 2.43 -11.12 -14.83
C ARG A 207 2.07 -10.76 -13.40
N ILE A 208 2.25 -9.50 -13.03
CA ILE A 208 1.86 -8.96 -11.73
C ILE A 208 1.34 -7.53 -11.90
N PRO A 209 0.22 -7.17 -11.25
CA PRO A 209 -0.29 -5.81 -11.31
C PRO A 209 0.72 -4.79 -10.77
N ILE A 210 0.65 -3.56 -11.25
CA ILE A 210 1.44 -2.45 -10.73
C ILE A 210 0.51 -1.32 -10.28
N ALA A 211 0.72 -0.81 -9.07
CA ALA A 211 -0.05 0.31 -8.55
C ALA A 211 0.89 1.48 -8.24
N VAL A 212 0.52 2.68 -8.68
CA VAL A 212 1.35 3.88 -8.50
C VAL A 212 0.91 4.64 -7.27
N GLY A 213 1.80 4.77 -6.29
CA GLY A 213 1.60 5.64 -5.14
C GLY A 213 2.56 6.82 -5.11
N PHE A 214 2.53 7.55 -4.00
CA PHE A 214 3.24 8.81 -3.75
C PHE A 214 2.82 9.94 -4.70
N GLY A 215 2.15 10.98 -4.18
CA GLY A 215 1.84 12.21 -4.94
C GLY A 215 0.56 12.20 -5.80
N ILE A 216 -0.16 11.08 -5.85
CA ILE A 216 -1.52 11.04 -6.41
C ILE A 216 -2.45 11.84 -5.48
N SER A 217 -3.08 12.89 -6.02
CA SER A 217 -3.93 13.81 -5.23
C SER A 217 -5.11 14.40 -6.01
N LYS A 218 -5.21 14.10 -7.30
CA LYS A 218 -6.26 14.57 -8.20
C LYS A 218 -6.75 13.40 -9.06
N PRO A 219 -8.04 13.37 -9.47
CA PRO A 219 -8.55 12.37 -10.40
C PRO A 219 -7.77 12.32 -11.73
N SER A 220 -7.23 13.46 -12.18
CA SER A 220 -6.37 13.51 -13.37
C SER A 220 -5.06 12.75 -13.21
N HIS A 221 -4.48 12.68 -12.00
CA HIS A 221 -3.28 11.88 -11.74
C HIS A 221 -3.60 10.39 -11.86
N VAL A 222 -4.71 9.94 -11.27
CA VAL A 222 -5.21 8.56 -11.36
C VAL A 222 -5.41 8.17 -12.82
N ARG A 223 -6.21 8.94 -13.57
CA ARG A 223 -6.44 8.68 -15.00
C ARG A 223 -5.14 8.60 -15.79
N SER A 224 -4.18 9.46 -15.48
CA SER A 224 -2.92 9.51 -16.21
C SER A 224 -2.02 8.31 -15.90
N VAL A 225 -1.93 7.81 -14.67
CA VAL A 225 -1.13 6.60 -14.39
C VAL A 225 -1.75 5.35 -15.01
N ILE A 226 -3.08 5.22 -14.95
CA ILE A 226 -3.80 4.10 -15.58
C ILE A 226 -3.61 4.12 -17.10
N ALA A 227 -3.78 5.29 -17.74
CA ALA A 227 -3.56 5.44 -19.18
C ALA A 227 -2.12 5.17 -19.64
N ASN A 228 -1.16 5.10 -18.71
CA ASN A 228 0.25 4.77 -19.00
C ASN A 228 0.65 3.35 -18.58
N GLY A 229 -0.33 2.50 -18.25
CA GLY A 229 -0.12 1.07 -18.04
C GLY A 229 -0.04 0.63 -16.58
N ALA A 230 -0.44 1.48 -15.63
CA ALA A 230 -0.67 1.05 -14.26
C ALA A 230 -2.04 0.39 -14.11
N ASP A 231 -2.12 -0.62 -13.25
CA ASP A 231 -3.36 -1.33 -12.91
C ASP A 231 -4.08 -0.67 -11.73
N GLY A 232 -3.41 0.21 -11.00
CA GLY A 232 -4.00 0.94 -9.88
C GLY A 232 -3.27 2.23 -9.50
N ALA A 233 -3.93 3.02 -8.65
CA ALA A 233 -3.38 4.23 -8.06
C ALA A 233 -3.64 4.28 -6.55
N ILE A 234 -2.65 4.73 -5.79
CA ILE A 234 -2.69 4.78 -4.32
C ILE A 234 -2.72 6.23 -3.87
N VAL A 235 -3.70 6.60 -3.05
CA VAL A 235 -3.90 7.95 -2.54
C VAL A 235 -3.79 7.93 -1.02
N GLY A 236 -2.78 8.61 -0.46
CA GLY A 236 -2.61 8.72 1.00
C GLY A 236 -2.70 10.15 1.50
N SER A 237 -1.64 10.93 1.32
CA SER A 237 -1.53 12.28 1.89
C SER A 237 -2.70 13.23 1.57
N LYS A 238 -3.38 13.07 0.42
CA LYS A 238 -4.55 13.89 0.09
C LYS A 238 -5.77 13.52 0.94
N ILE A 239 -5.98 12.23 1.22
CA ILE A 239 -7.05 11.73 2.10
C ILE A 239 -6.78 12.23 3.53
N ILE A 240 -5.57 12.03 4.04
CA ILE A 240 -5.19 12.49 5.39
C ILE A 240 -5.33 14.01 5.52
N LYS A 241 -4.95 14.79 4.50
CA LYS A 241 -5.07 16.25 4.53
C LYS A 241 -6.53 16.74 4.58
N ILE A 242 -7.48 15.97 4.06
CA ILE A 242 -8.92 16.30 4.18
C ILE A 242 -9.42 16.04 5.60
N MET A 243 -8.71 15.20 6.36
CA MET A 243 -9.03 14.82 7.74
C MET A 243 -8.36 15.72 8.79
N GLU A 244 -7.35 16.52 8.41
CA GLU A 244 -6.75 17.57 9.24
C GLU A 244 -7.68 18.78 9.35
#